data_AF-A0A960EC35-F1
#
_entry.id   AF-A0A960EC35-F1
#
_cell.length_a   1.000
_cell.length_b   1.000
_cell.length_c   1.000
_cell.angle_alpha   90.00
_cell.angle_beta   90.00
_cell.angle_gamma   90.00
#
_symmetry.space_group_name_H-M   'P 1'
#
loop_
_entity.id
_entity.type
_entity.pdbx_description
1 polymer ?
#
loop_
_entity_poly.entity_id
_entity_poly.type
_entity_poly.pdbx_seq_one_letter_code
_entity_poly.pdbx_strand_id
1 'polypeptide(L)'
;SHVIGTERSLLGDPPPDVDISGCTHAVSPFQQMMEVWVQARRDATPAEIRAELATTVADRLAALRAMTEAELSVPGWSPIGEVPYREFMKVRVFDCWMHEQDIRRATGRPGHESGPVVDSALDNITRALGFIVGKRAGAPDGSSVVFRTTGGNQIVRSVVVDGRAAVVPDVPPSPTVELTMPFVTFVALAGGRI
;
A
#
# COMPACT_ATOMS: atom_id res chain seq x y z
N SER A 1 1.24 -8.16 -12.96
CA SER A 1 1.75 -9.42 -12.41
C SER A 1 1.67 -9.48 -10.89
N HIS A 2 2.29 -8.56 -10.14
CA HIS A 2 2.22 -8.52 -8.65
C HIS A 2 0.78 -8.63 -8.08
N VAL A 3 -0.12 -7.75 -8.54
CA VAL A 3 -1.53 -7.76 -8.11
C VAL A 3 -2.19 -9.12 -8.39
N ILE A 4 -2.01 -9.66 -9.60
CA ILE A 4 -2.54 -10.99 -9.99
C ILE A 4 -2.01 -12.08 -9.05
N GLY A 5 -0.70 -12.10 -8.80
CA GLY A 5 -0.07 -13.10 -7.93
C GLY A 5 -0.59 -13.09 -6.50
N THR A 6 -0.74 -11.89 -5.93
CA THR A 6 -1.30 -11.75 -4.56
C THR A 6 -2.74 -12.23 -4.52
N GLU A 7 -3.55 -11.82 -5.50
CA GLU A 7 -4.95 -12.25 -5.57
C GLU A 7 -5.08 -13.77 -5.79
N ARG A 8 -4.28 -14.39 -6.66
CA ARG A 8 -4.25 -15.85 -6.81
C ARG A 8 -3.84 -16.57 -5.54
N SER A 9 -2.83 -16.07 -4.83
CA SER A 9 -2.45 -16.60 -3.52
C SER A 9 -3.62 -16.53 -2.53
N LEU A 10 -4.41 -15.46 -2.57
CA LEU A 10 -5.61 -15.29 -1.74
C LEU A 10 -6.80 -16.16 -2.18
N LEU A 11 -6.80 -16.70 -3.40
CA LEU A 11 -7.71 -17.77 -3.86
C LEU A 11 -7.23 -19.16 -3.41
N GLY A 12 -6.02 -19.26 -2.86
CA GLY A 12 -5.42 -20.52 -2.44
C GLY A 12 -4.61 -21.22 -3.54
N ASP A 13 -4.35 -20.55 -4.67
CA ASP A 13 -3.49 -21.10 -5.70
C ASP A 13 -2.07 -21.32 -5.16
N PRO A 14 -1.42 -22.46 -5.47
CA PRO A 14 -0.03 -22.67 -5.10
C PRO A 14 0.88 -21.68 -5.85
N PRO A 15 1.98 -21.21 -5.23
CA PRO A 15 2.95 -20.38 -5.90
C PRO A 15 3.54 -21.12 -7.13
N PRO A 16 3.83 -20.42 -8.24
CA PRO A 16 4.46 -21.03 -9.40
C PRO A 16 5.84 -21.58 -9.06
N ASP A 17 6.18 -22.74 -9.62
CA ASP A 17 7.53 -23.28 -9.59
C ASP A 17 8.35 -22.67 -10.73
N VAL A 18 9.07 -21.58 -10.43
CA VAL A 18 9.88 -20.84 -11.39
C VAL A 18 11.22 -20.43 -10.77
N ASP A 19 12.28 -20.45 -11.59
CA ASP A 19 13.60 -20.02 -11.15
C ASP A 19 13.66 -18.49 -11.00
N ILE A 20 13.94 -18.04 -9.79
CA ILE A 20 14.17 -16.62 -9.42
C ILE A 20 15.61 -16.38 -8.97
N SER A 21 16.53 -17.33 -9.15
CA SER A 21 17.94 -17.20 -8.73
C SER A 21 18.65 -16.00 -9.37
N GLY A 22 18.22 -15.61 -10.58
CA GLY A 22 18.69 -14.40 -11.27
C GLY A 22 18.10 -13.08 -10.76
N CYS A 23 17.07 -13.10 -9.91
CA CYS A 23 16.38 -11.90 -9.42
C CYS A 23 17.08 -11.31 -8.19
N THR A 24 18.22 -10.63 -8.39
CA THR A 24 19.07 -10.11 -7.30
C THR A 24 18.41 -9.02 -6.45
N HIS A 25 17.28 -8.44 -6.88
CA HIS A 25 16.50 -7.47 -6.12
C HIS A 25 15.59 -8.13 -5.06
N ALA A 26 15.29 -9.42 -5.20
CA ALA A 26 14.44 -10.17 -4.27
C ALA A 26 15.25 -10.69 -3.07
N VAL A 27 15.68 -9.78 -2.21
CA VAL A 27 16.65 -10.07 -1.12
C VAL A 27 16.01 -10.63 0.16
N SER A 28 14.72 -10.41 0.37
CA SER A 28 13.98 -10.94 1.53
C SER A 28 13.04 -12.08 1.15
N PRO A 29 12.71 -12.99 2.09
CA PRO A 29 11.75 -14.07 1.84
C PRO A 29 10.39 -13.57 1.33
N PHE A 30 9.92 -12.43 1.86
CA PHE A 30 8.68 -11.80 1.39
C PHE A 30 8.78 -11.34 -0.06
N GLN A 31 9.90 -10.72 -0.45
CA GLN A 31 10.12 -10.33 -1.84
C GLN A 31 10.20 -11.55 -2.76
N GLN A 32 10.90 -12.62 -2.36
CA GLN A 32 11.01 -13.85 -3.15
C GLN A 32 9.65 -14.52 -3.35
N MET A 33 8.83 -14.58 -2.29
CA MET A 33 7.46 -15.10 -2.36
C MET A 33 6.57 -14.32 -3.35
N MET A 34 6.79 -13.02 -3.51
CA MET A 34 6.09 -12.22 -4.53
C MET A 34 6.73 -12.37 -5.91
N GLU A 35 8.07 -12.47 -5.98
CA GLU A 35 8.84 -12.50 -7.21
C GLU A 35 8.49 -13.70 -8.09
N VAL A 36 8.24 -14.88 -7.50
CA VAL A 36 7.83 -16.08 -8.27
C VAL A 36 6.59 -15.81 -9.14
N TRP A 37 5.62 -15.05 -8.64
CA TRP A 37 4.43 -14.68 -9.42
C TRP A 37 4.72 -13.67 -10.52
N VAL A 38 5.67 -12.76 -10.29
CA VAL A 38 6.11 -11.79 -11.30
C VAL A 38 6.88 -12.51 -12.41
N GLN A 39 7.81 -13.36 -12.02
CA GLN A 39 8.69 -14.11 -12.91
C GLN A 39 7.90 -15.10 -13.79
N ALA A 40 6.90 -15.78 -13.23
CA ALA A 40 6.00 -16.65 -14.00
C ALA A 40 5.25 -15.92 -15.15
N ARG A 41 5.24 -14.59 -15.14
CA ARG A 41 4.57 -13.73 -16.12
C ARG A 41 5.55 -12.83 -16.88
N ARG A 42 6.86 -13.11 -16.80
CA ARG A 42 7.92 -12.26 -17.36
C ARG A 42 7.83 -12.12 -18.88
N ASP A 43 7.45 -13.20 -19.55
CA ASP A 43 7.37 -13.30 -21.02
C ASP A 43 5.94 -13.15 -21.56
N ALA A 44 4.95 -13.00 -20.68
CA ALA A 44 3.57 -12.82 -21.09
C ALA A 44 3.35 -11.45 -21.74
N THR A 45 2.55 -11.42 -22.79
CA THR A 45 2.16 -10.20 -23.49
C THR A 45 1.22 -9.34 -22.64
N PRO A 46 1.15 -8.02 -22.88
CA PRO A 46 0.19 -7.16 -22.19
C PRO A 46 -1.28 -7.62 -22.34
N ALA A 47 -1.64 -8.28 -23.43
CA ALA A 47 -2.99 -8.80 -23.65
C ALA A 47 -3.29 -9.98 -22.71
N GLU A 48 -2.35 -10.92 -22.58
CA GLU A 48 -2.48 -12.07 -21.67
C GLU A 48 -2.56 -11.62 -20.21
N ILE A 49 -1.71 -10.68 -19.79
CA ILE A 49 -1.74 -10.12 -18.43
C ILE A 49 -3.09 -9.47 -18.12
N ARG A 50 -3.66 -8.72 -19.09
CA ARG A 50 -4.98 -8.08 -18.89
C ARG A 50 -6.10 -9.11 -18.82
N ALA A 51 -6.08 -10.12 -19.68
CA ALA A 51 -7.07 -11.19 -19.66
C ALA A 51 -7.03 -11.95 -18.32
N GLU A 52 -5.84 -12.33 -17.87
CA GLU A 52 -5.64 -13.01 -16.60
C GLU A 52 -6.06 -12.15 -15.40
N LEU A 53 -5.72 -10.86 -15.42
CA LEU A 53 -6.15 -9.91 -14.38
C LEU A 53 -7.67 -9.83 -14.31
N ALA A 54 -8.36 -9.76 -15.45
CA ALA A 54 -9.82 -9.69 -15.49
C ALA A 54 -10.47 -10.94 -14.87
N THR A 55 -10.00 -12.13 -15.22
CA THR A 55 -10.49 -13.39 -14.61
C THR A 55 -10.20 -13.43 -13.11
N THR A 56 -8.95 -13.14 -12.71
CA THR A 56 -8.54 -13.19 -11.29
C THR A 56 -9.35 -12.21 -10.44
N VAL A 57 -9.60 -10.99 -10.95
CA VAL A 57 -10.43 -10.00 -10.24
C VAL A 57 -11.87 -10.48 -10.11
N ALA A 58 -12.44 -11.08 -11.16
CA ALA A 58 -13.80 -11.63 -11.11
C ALA A 58 -13.93 -12.72 -10.04
N ASP A 59 -12.98 -13.66 -10.01
CA ASP A 59 -12.96 -14.77 -9.05
C ASP A 59 -12.77 -14.27 -7.61
N ARG A 60 -11.87 -13.30 -7.40
CA ARG A 60 -11.66 -12.67 -6.09
C ARG A 60 -12.89 -11.93 -5.60
N LEU A 61 -13.55 -11.17 -6.46
CA LEU A 61 -14.77 -10.47 -6.09
C LEU A 61 -15.89 -11.46 -5.74
N ALA A 62 -16.01 -12.56 -6.47
CA ALA A 62 -16.96 -13.62 -6.14
C ALA A 62 -16.64 -14.24 -4.77
N ALA A 63 -15.38 -14.59 -4.51
CA ALA A 63 -14.94 -15.13 -3.23
C ALA A 63 -15.23 -14.17 -2.07
N LEU A 64 -14.83 -12.90 -2.18
CA LEU A 64 -15.05 -11.89 -1.14
C LEU A 64 -16.54 -11.63 -0.85
N ARG A 65 -17.39 -11.65 -1.89
CA ARG A 65 -18.86 -11.49 -1.73
C ARG A 65 -19.52 -12.68 -1.04
N ALA A 66 -18.93 -13.86 -1.14
CA ALA A 66 -19.43 -15.07 -0.50
C ALA A 66 -19.00 -15.17 0.98
N MET A 67 -18.00 -14.40 1.42
CA MET A 67 -17.52 -14.44 2.80
C MET A 67 -18.52 -13.83 3.78
N THR A 68 -18.63 -14.48 4.93
CA THR A 68 -19.38 -14.00 6.10
C THR A 68 -18.52 -13.05 6.95
N GLU A 69 -19.17 -12.27 7.81
CA GLU A 69 -18.47 -11.43 8.80
C GLU A 69 -17.59 -12.25 9.75
N ALA A 70 -17.98 -13.50 10.06
CA ALA A 70 -17.18 -14.40 10.88
C ALA A 70 -15.87 -14.77 10.18
N GLU A 71 -15.93 -15.17 8.91
CA GLU A 71 -14.76 -15.51 8.10
C GLU A 71 -13.83 -14.32 7.90
N LEU A 72 -14.39 -13.13 7.64
CA LEU A 72 -13.62 -11.89 7.55
C LEU A 72 -12.91 -11.51 8.87
N SER A 73 -13.34 -12.06 10.00
CA SER A 73 -12.78 -11.79 11.32
C SER A 73 -11.74 -12.84 11.76
N VAL A 74 -11.56 -13.92 11.00
CA VAL A 74 -10.58 -14.96 11.31
C VAL A 74 -9.17 -14.36 11.23
N PRO A 75 -8.36 -14.44 12.29
CA PRO A 75 -6.95 -14.06 12.25
C PRO A 75 -6.17 -14.97 11.31
N GLY A 76 -5.29 -14.37 10.52
CA GLY A 76 -4.39 -15.10 9.65
C GLY A 76 -3.15 -14.28 9.32
N TRP A 77 -2.21 -14.92 8.63
CA TRP A 77 -0.99 -14.27 8.19
C TRP A 77 -1.29 -13.09 7.25
N SER A 78 -0.55 -11.98 7.41
CA SER A 78 -0.55 -10.84 6.49
C SER A 78 0.82 -10.14 6.47
N PRO A 79 1.08 -9.24 5.50
CA PRO A 79 2.30 -8.42 5.47
C PRO A 79 2.49 -7.50 6.68
N ILE A 80 1.43 -7.23 7.45
CA ILE A 80 1.47 -6.40 8.66
C ILE A 80 1.44 -7.24 9.95
N GLY A 81 1.69 -8.54 9.86
CA GLY A 81 1.61 -9.50 10.96
C GLY A 81 0.31 -10.31 10.95
N GLU A 82 0.08 -11.10 12.00
CA GLU A 82 -1.16 -11.86 12.15
C GLU A 82 -2.32 -10.92 12.53
N VAL A 83 -3.32 -10.82 11.65
CA VAL A 83 -4.46 -9.91 11.81
C VAL A 83 -5.72 -10.56 11.25
N PRO A 84 -6.93 -10.12 11.65
CA PRO A 84 -8.17 -10.52 11.00
C PRO A 84 -8.10 -10.31 9.49
N TYR A 85 -8.67 -11.22 8.69
CA TYR A 85 -8.62 -11.16 7.23
C TYR A 85 -9.07 -9.79 6.67
N ARG A 86 -10.08 -9.15 7.27
CA ARG A 86 -10.53 -7.79 6.90
C ARG A 86 -9.44 -6.71 6.99
N GLU A 87 -8.53 -6.81 7.95
CA GLU A 87 -7.44 -5.85 8.08
C GLU A 87 -6.40 -6.07 6.98
N PHE A 88 -6.14 -7.33 6.59
CA PHE A 88 -5.35 -7.59 5.40
C PHE A 88 -6.04 -7.05 4.13
N MET A 89 -7.37 -7.16 4.01
CA MET A 89 -8.09 -6.57 2.87
C MET A 89 -7.95 -5.05 2.79
N LYS A 90 -7.87 -4.34 3.92
CA LYS A 90 -7.54 -2.90 3.91
C LYS A 90 -6.14 -2.62 3.38
N VAL A 91 -5.16 -3.48 3.67
CA VAL A 91 -3.82 -3.40 3.06
C VAL A 91 -3.89 -3.68 1.55
N ARG A 92 -4.75 -4.62 1.11
CA ARG A 92 -4.97 -4.87 -0.33
C ARG A 92 -5.58 -3.67 -1.05
N VAL A 93 -6.55 -3.00 -0.43
CA VAL A 93 -7.13 -1.75 -0.96
C VAL A 93 -6.03 -0.69 -1.15
N PHE A 94 -5.19 -0.49 -0.14
CA PHE A 94 -4.03 0.40 -0.23
C PHE A 94 -3.07 0.00 -1.36
N ASP A 95 -2.65 -1.27 -1.43
CA ASP A 95 -1.68 -1.76 -2.41
C ASP A 95 -2.17 -1.61 -3.86
N CYS A 96 -3.41 -2.02 -4.13
CA CYS A 96 -4.02 -1.87 -5.46
C CYS A 96 -4.15 -0.40 -5.85
N TRP A 97 -4.59 0.46 -4.93
CA TRP A 97 -4.71 1.89 -5.19
C TRP A 97 -3.34 2.55 -5.40
N MET A 98 -2.32 2.20 -4.61
CA MET A 98 -0.96 2.69 -4.82
C MET A 98 -0.42 2.34 -6.21
N HIS A 99 -0.65 1.11 -6.66
CA HIS A 99 -0.25 0.68 -8.00
C HIS A 99 -1.06 1.34 -9.12
N GLU A 100 -2.32 1.67 -8.87
CA GLU A 100 -3.09 2.52 -9.78
C GLU A 100 -2.45 3.91 -9.90
N GLN A 101 -2.04 4.52 -8.77
CA GLN A 101 -1.34 5.81 -8.78
C GLN A 101 0.01 5.74 -9.52
N ASP A 102 0.75 4.63 -9.38
CA ASP A 102 1.98 4.39 -10.15
C ASP A 102 1.72 4.42 -11.66
N ILE A 103 0.68 3.71 -12.12
CA ILE A 103 0.29 3.67 -13.55
C ILE A 103 -0.17 5.04 -14.02
N ARG A 104 -1.01 5.73 -13.23
CA ARG A 104 -1.53 7.06 -13.54
C ARG A 104 -0.40 8.07 -13.72
N ARG A 105 0.58 8.07 -12.82
CA ARG A 105 1.78 8.91 -12.92
C ARG A 105 2.61 8.57 -14.15
N ALA A 106 2.87 7.30 -14.39
CA ALA A 106 3.68 6.85 -15.54
C ALA A 106 3.03 7.17 -16.89
N THR A 107 1.69 7.23 -16.94
CA THR A 107 0.92 7.48 -18.17
C THR A 107 0.39 8.91 -18.28
N GLY A 108 0.68 9.79 -17.32
CA GLY A 108 0.19 11.18 -17.33
C GLY A 108 -1.33 11.31 -17.16
N ARG A 109 -1.98 10.40 -16.42
CA ARG A 109 -3.45 10.33 -16.25
C ARG A 109 -3.86 10.59 -14.79
N PRO A 110 -3.89 11.85 -14.32
CA PRO A 110 -4.22 12.16 -12.93
C PRO A 110 -5.64 11.69 -12.54
N GLY A 111 -5.89 11.49 -11.24
CA GLY A 111 -7.21 11.18 -10.69
C GLY A 111 -7.21 10.09 -9.62
N HIS A 112 -8.42 9.78 -9.13
CA HIS A 112 -8.67 8.88 -8.00
C HIS A 112 -7.94 9.32 -6.71
N GLU A 113 -8.03 10.62 -6.43
CA GLU A 113 -7.41 11.27 -5.26
C GLU A 113 -8.35 11.37 -4.05
N SER A 114 -9.64 11.02 -4.19
CA SER A 114 -10.63 11.08 -3.10
C SER A 114 -11.62 9.91 -3.17
N GLY A 115 -12.40 9.73 -2.10
CA GLY A 115 -13.41 8.69 -1.95
C GLY A 115 -12.97 7.54 -1.02
N PRO A 116 -13.85 6.55 -0.79
CA PRO A 116 -13.68 5.57 0.29
C PRO A 116 -12.43 4.68 0.14
N VAL A 117 -12.01 4.40 -1.10
CA VAL A 117 -10.75 3.68 -1.38
C VAL A 117 -9.56 4.49 -0.89
N VAL A 118 -9.57 5.81 -1.17
CA VAL A 118 -8.49 6.71 -0.79
C VAL A 118 -8.48 6.95 0.72
N ASP A 119 -9.65 7.07 1.35
CA ASP A 119 -9.75 7.20 2.81
C ASP A 119 -9.15 5.97 3.50
N SER A 120 -9.50 4.76 3.05
CA SER A 120 -8.92 3.51 3.57
C SER A 120 -7.42 3.38 3.29
N ALA A 121 -6.94 3.86 2.14
CA ALA A 121 -5.52 3.86 1.82
C ALA A 121 -4.74 4.87 2.69
N LEU A 122 -5.33 6.03 2.97
CA LEU A 122 -4.75 7.06 3.82
C LEU A 122 -4.63 6.61 5.28
N ASP A 123 -5.53 5.76 5.78
CA ASP A 123 -5.38 5.16 7.11
C ASP A 123 -4.08 4.33 7.21
N ASN A 124 -3.76 3.55 6.17
CA ASN A 124 -2.51 2.79 6.11
C ASN A 124 -1.28 3.70 6.07
N ILE A 125 -1.31 4.75 5.24
CA ILE A 125 -0.23 5.74 5.18
C ILE A 125 -0.06 6.43 6.53
N THR A 126 -1.16 6.88 7.12
CA THR A 126 -1.17 7.61 8.40
C THR A 126 -0.55 6.77 9.50
N ARG A 127 -0.90 5.48 9.61
CA ARG A 127 -0.28 4.55 10.58
C ARG A 127 1.24 4.43 10.42
N ALA A 128 1.76 4.58 9.20
CA ALA A 128 3.19 4.52 8.91
C ALA A 128 3.94 5.83 9.20
N LEU A 129 3.27 6.98 9.23
CA LEU A 129 3.92 8.30 9.34
C LEU A 129 4.78 8.45 10.58
N GLY A 130 4.35 7.94 11.74
CA GLY A 130 5.16 7.98 12.97
C GLY A 130 6.50 7.25 12.79
N PHE A 131 6.46 6.05 12.21
CA PHE A 131 7.67 5.28 11.89
C PHE A 131 8.54 6.00 10.84
N ILE A 132 7.93 6.59 9.82
CA ILE A 132 8.64 7.34 8.77
C ILE A 132 9.37 8.54 9.37
N VAL A 133 8.66 9.41 10.11
CA VAL A 133 9.24 10.62 10.68
C VAL A 133 10.25 10.30 11.79
N GLY A 134 9.86 9.47 12.77
CA GLY A 134 10.72 9.21 13.93
C GLY A 134 11.90 8.30 13.63
N LYS A 135 11.69 7.22 12.85
CA LYS A 135 12.73 6.21 12.63
C LYS A 135 13.46 6.36 11.31
N ARG A 136 12.75 6.55 10.19
CA ARG A 136 13.38 6.61 8.85
C ARG A 136 14.05 7.97 8.62
N ALA A 137 13.37 9.06 8.96
CA ALA A 137 13.91 10.41 8.83
C ALA A 137 14.75 10.83 10.06
N GLY A 138 14.55 10.19 11.22
CA GLY A 138 15.34 10.46 12.43
C GLY A 138 15.02 11.83 13.04
N ALA A 139 13.76 12.27 12.97
CA ALA A 139 13.34 13.55 13.54
C ALA A 139 13.68 13.60 15.05
N PRO A 140 14.33 14.68 15.54
CA PRO A 140 14.75 14.78 16.94
C PRO A 140 13.58 14.73 17.92
N ASP A 141 13.88 14.35 19.16
CA ASP A 141 12.91 14.44 20.25
C ASP A 141 12.45 15.89 20.48
N GLY A 142 11.17 16.06 20.82
CA GLY A 142 10.52 17.36 20.94
C GLY A 142 10.17 18.04 19.60
N SER A 143 10.47 17.40 18.47
CA SER A 143 10.12 17.95 17.15
C SER A 143 8.69 17.60 16.73
N SER A 144 8.17 18.39 15.80
CA SER A 144 6.88 18.12 15.16
C SER A 144 6.90 18.44 13.66
N VAL A 145 6.24 17.59 12.88
CA VAL A 145 6.13 17.68 11.44
C VAL A 145 4.66 17.75 11.07
N VAL A 146 4.28 18.77 10.30
CA VAL A 146 2.92 18.91 9.77
C VAL A 146 2.97 18.72 8.26
N PHE A 147 2.17 17.79 7.75
CA PHE A 147 1.97 17.57 6.32
C PHE A 147 0.63 18.19 5.91
N ARG A 148 0.67 19.04 4.88
CA ARG A 148 -0.52 19.59 4.23
C ARG A 148 -0.51 19.21 2.76
N THR A 149 -1.62 18.66 2.28
CA THR A 149 -1.76 18.37 0.86
C THR A 149 -2.59 19.42 0.13
N THR A 150 -2.24 19.64 -1.14
CA THR A 150 -2.99 20.45 -2.10
C THR A 150 -3.51 19.56 -3.25
N GLY A 151 -4.33 20.12 -4.14
CA GLY A 151 -4.89 19.38 -5.27
C GLY A 151 -6.23 18.71 -4.95
N GLY A 152 -6.46 17.51 -5.50
CA GLY A 152 -7.76 16.83 -5.48
C GLY A 152 -8.19 16.28 -4.11
N ASN A 153 -7.28 16.24 -3.15
CA ASN A 153 -7.58 15.90 -1.76
C ASN A 153 -6.67 16.69 -0.80
N GLN A 154 -7.29 17.50 0.05
CA GLN A 154 -6.62 18.38 0.99
C GLN A 154 -6.73 17.80 2.39
N ILE A 155 -5.64 17.22 2.87
CA ILE A 155 -5.53 16.65 4.21
C ILE A 155 -4.46 17.36 5.00
N VAL A 156 -4.61 17.27 6.33
CA VAL A 156 -3.60 17.67 7.29
C VAL A 156 -3.26 16.46 8.16
N ARG A 157 -1.97 16.19 8.35
CA ARG A 157 -1.48 15.15 9.27
C ARG A 157 -0.32 15.71 10.08
N SER A 158 -0.40 15.57 11.39
CA SER A 158 0.63 16.03 12.32
C SER A 158 1.34 14.82 12.93
N VAL A 159 2.66 14.86 12.99
CA VAL A 159 3.47 13.90 13.73
C VAL A 159 4.25 14.65 14.80
N VAL A 160 4.19 14.18 16.05
CA VAL A 160 4.97 14.71 17.17
C VAL A 160 5.92 13.63 17.66
N VAL A 161 7.15 14.01 17.95
CA VAL A 161 8.18 13.14 18.54
C VAL A 161 8.29 13.49 20.03
N ASP A 162 7.83 12.58 20.88
CA ASP A 162 7.97 12.66 22.34
C ASP A 162 8.39 11.28 22.85
N GLY A 163 9.71 11.03 22.83
CA GLY A 163 10.34 9.72 22.93
C GLY A 163 10.08 8.82 21.72
N ARG A 164 8.81 8.68 21.31
CA ARG A 164 8.35 7.96 20.12
C ARG A 164 7.47 8.85 19.25
N ALA A 165 7.77 8.88 17.97
CA ALA A 165 6.97 9.59 16.99
C ALA A 165 5.56 8.98 16.85
N ALA A 166 4.53 9.81 16.98
CA ALA A 166 3.13 9.44 16.86
C ALA A 166 2.36 10.47 16.04
N VAL A 167 1.36 10.00 15.27
CA VAL A 167 0.40 10.89 14.62
C VAL A 167 -0.54 11.45 15.68
N VAL A 168 -0.75 12.77 15.66
CA VAL A 168 -1.68 13.46 16.55
C VAL A 168 -2.81 14.11 15.74
N PRO A 169 -4.03 14.23 16.29
CA PRO A 169 -5.17 14.80 15.58
C PRO A 169 -5.02 16.32 15.37
N ASP A 170 -4.39 17.01 16.32
CA ASP A 170 -4.28 18.46 16.31
C ASP A 170 -3.02 18.95 15.59
N VAL A 171 -3.08 20.17 15.04
CA VAL A 171 -1.92 20.86 14.49
C VAL A 171 -1.19 21.56 15.64
N PRO A 172 0.10 21.25 15.90
CA PRO A 172 0.87 21.98 16.90
C PRO A 172 0.90 23.48 16.57
N PRO A 173 0.80 24.37 17.56
CA PRO A 173 0.75 25.83 17.32
C PRO A 173 2.06 26.39 16.75
N SER A 174 3.18 25.70 16.94
CA SER A 174 4.49 26.07 16.41
C SER A 174 5.21 24.80 15.96
N PRO A 175 4.85 24.25 14.78
CA PRO A 175 5.46 23.02 14.32
C PRO A 175 6.93 23.26 13.98
N THR A 176 7.78 22.27 14.19
CA THR A 176 9.21 22.37 13.83
C THR A 176 9.38 22.54 12.32
N VAL A 177 8.57 21.83 11.55
CA VAL A 177 8.49 21.99 10.09
C VAL A 177 7.07 21.74 9.60
N GLU A 178 6.67 22.52 8.59
CA GLU A 178 5.45 22.30 7.83
C GLU A 178 5.81 22.03 6.37
N LEU A 179 5.28 20.94 5.81
CA LEU A 179 5.49 20.51 4.43
C LEU A 179 4.18 20.61 3.67
N THR A 180 4.15 21.45 2.63
CA THR A 180 2.99 21.59 1.73
C THR A 180 3.33 21.04 0.35
N MET A 181 2.52 20.11 -0.17
CA MET A 181 2.76 19.48 -1.48
C MET A 181 1.45 18.94 -2.10
N PRO A 182 1.41 18.63 -3.41
CA PRO A 182 0.26 17.93 -3.99
C PRO A 182 0.00 16.58 -3.33
N PHE A 183 -1.27 16.18 -3.25
CA PHE A 183 -1.70 14.92 -2.63
C PHE A 183 -0.95 13.70 -3.18
N VAL A 184 -0.89 13.56 -4.50
CA VAL A 184 -0.19 12.44 -5.15
C VAL A 184 1.32 12.45 -4.88
N THR A 185 1.92 13.60 -4.65
CA THR A 185 3.35 13.72 -4.25
C THR A 185 3.54 13.24 -2.82
N PHE A 186 2.66 13.63 -1.90
CA PHE A 186 2.69 13.13 -0.52
C PHE A 186 2.59 11.61 -0.47
N VAL A 187 1.63 11.04 -1.21
CA VAL A 187 1.42 9.58 -1.31
C VAL A 187 2.65 8.88 -1.90
N ALA A 188 3.22 9.43 -2.98
CA ALA A 188 4.41 8.87 -3.61
C ALA A 188 5.63 8.89 -2.67
N LEU A 189 5.87 9.99 -1.95
CA LEU A 189 6.94 10.09 -0.94
C LEU A 189 6.72 9.11 0.21
N ALA A 190 5.50 9.03 0.74
CA ALA A 190 5.17 8.11 1.84
C ALA A 190 5.36 6.65 1.43
N GLY A 191 5.10 6.32 0.16
CA GLY A 191 5.41 5.01 -0.40
C GLY A 191 6.88 4.83 -0.81
N GLY A 192 7.72 5.86 -0.88
CA GLY A 192 9.08 5.73 -1.40
C GLY A 192 9.12 5.45 -2.91
N ARG A 193 8.27 6.14 -3.67
CA ARG A 193 8.14 6.02 -5.14
C ARG A 193 8.89 7.13 -5.89
N ILE A 194 9.52 8.05 -5.15
CA ILE A 194 10.35 9.17 -5.57
C ILE A 194 11.41 9.42 -4.50
#